data_AF-A0A2E9C7J2-F1
#
_entry.id   AF-A0A2E9C7J2-F1
#
_cell.length_a   1.000
_cell.length_b   1.000
_cell.length_c   1.000
_cell.angle_alpha   90.00
_cell.angle_beta   90.00
_cell.angle_gamma   90.00
#
_symmetry.space_group_name_H-M   'P 1'
#
loop_
_entity.id
_entity.type
_entity.pdbx_description
1 polymer ?
#
loop_
_entity_poly.entity_id
_entity_poly.type
_entity_poly.pdbx_seq_one_letter_code
_entity_poly.pdbx_strand_id
1 'polypeptide(L)'
;MTSEQVRLVFVVYASSIIPLFLIPILYYKKIIPQWSLFIYVVSILLCALGWELWFTYGWIDGDNVNIRRADILSFMIPMHINWLLNSLADAGTICFGGLYITWRIMKKNSKIFYQWNWSCFFILLLISVSQNIFVEVFLYYDQLSAGKALSWAPLSPLGPSINPVLFSINDRTIFFQNQVPWLFMTPIFYFLVISCNSNKDSKK
;
A
#
# COMPACT_ATOMS: atom_id res chain seq x y z
N MET A 1 16.05 6.03 -21.04
CA MET A 1 15.43 5.84 -19.72
C MET A 1 16.09 6.81 -18.75
N THR A 2 15.32 7.62 -18.03
CA THR A 2 15.86 8.60 -17.08
C THR A 2 16.27 7.93 -15.76
N SER A 3 17.09 8.60 -14.96
CA SER A 3 17.47 8.12 -13.63
C SER A 3 16.25 7.91 -12.72
N GLU A 4 15.23 8.77 -12.84
CA GLU A 4 13.98 8.65 -12.09
C GLU A 4 13.18 7.41 -12.51
N GLN A 5 13.12 7.11 -13.81
CA GLN A 5 12.45 5.91 -14.32
C GLN A 5 13.14 4.63 -13.84
N VAL A 6 14.49 4.59 -13.85
CA VAL A 6 15.24 3.44 -13.34
C VAL A 6 15.00 3.26 -11.84
N ARG A 7 15.04 4.35 -11.07
CA ARG A 7 14.76 4.34 -9.63
C ARG A 7 13.37 3.78 -9.34
N LEU A 8 12.35 4.25 -10.06
CA LEU A 8 10.97 3.76 -9.94
C LEU A 8 10.93 2.24 -10.15
N VAL A 9 11.46 1.77 -11.28
CA VAL A 9 11.46 0.33 -11.61
C VAL A 9 12.15 -0.48 -10.52
N PHE A 10 13.34 -0.06 -10.12
CA PHE A 10 14.10 -0.74 -9.06
C PHE A 10 13.32 -0.80 -7.74
N VAL A 11 12.75 0.34 -7.29
CA VAL A 11 12.02 0.40 -6.02
C VAL A 11 10.76 -0.45 -6.05
N VAL A 12 9.99 -0.46 -7.14
CA VAL A 12 8.77 -1.29 -7.26
C VAL A 12 9.13 -2.77 -7.20
N TYR A 13 10.15 -3.21 -7.94
CA TYR A 13 10.58 -4.61 -7.89
C TYR A 13 11.19 -4.99 -6.53
N ALA A 14 12.03 -4.14 -5.94
CA ALA A 14 12.64 -4.44 -4.65
C ALA A 14 11.59 -4.51 -3.53
N SER A 15 10.69 -3.53 -3.46
CA SER A 15 9.64 -3.45 -2.42
C SER A 15 8.57 -4.54 -2.53
N SER A 16 8.39 -5.14 -3.71
CA SER A 16 7.48 -6.28 -3.92
C SER A 16 8.18 -7.63 -3.69
N ILE A 17 9.36 -7.84 -4.28
CA ILE A 17 10.07 -9.12 -4.25
C ILE A 17 10.67 -9.41 -2.87
N ILE A 18 11.24 -8.42 -2.19
CA ILE A 18 11.89 -8.65 -0.89
C ILE A 18 10.88 -9.18 0.13
N PRO A 19 9.72 -8.54 0.37
CA PRO A 19 8.72 -9.07 1.31
C PRO A 19 8.12 -10.40 0.85
N LEU A 20 7.93 -10.59 -0.46
CA LEU A 20 7.39 -11.83 -1.04
C LEU A 20 8.22 -13.06 -0.62
N PHE A 21 9.54 -12.95 -0.54
CA PHE A 21 10.40 -14.03 -0.07
C PHE A 21 10.68 -13.97 1.44
N LEU A 22 10.92 -12.77 1.97
CA LEU A 22 11.29 -12.60 3.37
C LEU A 22 10.20 -13.08 4.33
N ILE A 23 8.92 -12.74 4.07
CA ILE A 23 7.82 -13.09 4.98
C ILE A 23 7.64 -14.61 5.08
N PRO A 24 7.54 -15.38 3.98
CA PRO A 24 7.49 -16.85 4.04
C PRO A 24 8.71 -17.47 4.73
N ILE A 25 9.93 -16.96 4.47
CA ILE A 25 11.15 -17.46 5.12
C ILE A 25 11.10 -17.25 6.63
N LEU A 26 10.73 -16.05 7.08
CA LEU A 26 10.60 -15.73 8.50
C LEU A 26 9.49 -16.55 9.17
N TYR A 27 8.40 -16.80 8.44
CA TYR A 27 7.30 -17.67 8.89
C TYR A 27 7.78 -19.11 9.08
N TYR A 28 8.47 -19.68 8.08
CA TYR A 28 9.00 -21.04 8.15
C TYR A 28 10.00 -21.22 9.29
N LYS A 29 10.86 -20.20 9.52
CA LYS A 29 11.79 -20.15 10.65
C LYS A 29 11.13 -19.86 12.01
N LYS A 30 9.80 -19.67 12.06
CA LYS A 30 9.03 -19.34 13.28
C LYS A 30 9.52 -18.08 14.00
N ILE A 31 10.10 -17.13 13.25
CA ILE A 31 10.58 -15.84 13.78
C ILE A 31 9.43 -14.84 13.90
N ILE A 32 8.47 -14.89 12.96
CA ILE A 32 7.26 -14.09 12.98
C ILE A 32 6.05 -14.95 13.42
N PRO A 33 4.99 -14.32 13.96
CA PRO A 33 3.79 -15.03 14.36
C PRO A 33 3.13 -15.84 13.23
N GLN A 34 2.45 -16.94 13.60
CA GLN A 34 1.81 -17.82 12.60
C GLN A 34 0.68 -17.16 11.82
N TRP A 35 0.05 -16.12 12.37
CA TRP A 35 -0.99 -15.36 11.66
C TRP A 35 -0.41 -14.45 10.57
N SER A 36 0.89 -14.15 10.60
CA SER A 36 1.51 -13.17 9.71
C SER A 36 1.41 -13.56 8.25
N LEU A 37 1.60 -14.83 7.89
CA LEU A 37 1.47 -15.25 6.50
C LEU A 37 0.03 -15.11 5.98
N PHE A 38 -0.95 -15.47 6.80
CA PHE A 38 -2.37 -15.30 6.45
C PHE A 38 -2.72 -13.82 6.24
N ILE A 39 -2.35 -12.95 7.19
CA ILE A 39 -2.61 -11.51 7.08
C ILE A 39 -1.89 -10.91 5.87
N TYR A 40 -0.67 -11.37 5.54
CA TYR A 40 0.04 -10.92 4.36
C TYR A 40 -0.73 -11.24 3.07
N VAL A 41 -1.18 -12.49 2.90
CA VAL A 41 -1.99 -12.89 1.74
C VAL A 41 -3.29 -12.11 1.65
N VAL A 42 -4.01 -11.94 2.76
CA VAL A 42 -5.25 -11.15 2.78
C VAL A 42 -4.97 -9.68 2.44
N SER A 43 -3.86 -9.10 2.91
CA SER A 43 -3.49 -7.72 2.60
C SER A 43 -3.19 -7.54 1.11
N ILE A 44 -2.51 -8.49 0.47
CA ILE A 44 -2.29 -8.46 -1.00
C ILE A 44 -3.64 -8.41 -1.73
N LEU A 45 -4.60 -9.24 -1.32
CA LEU A 45 -5.92 -9.28 -1.94
C LEU A 45 -6.70 -7.98 -1.71
N LEU A 46 -6.59 -7.39 -0.52
CA LEU A 46 -7.23 -6.11 -0.20
C LEU A 46 -6.64 -4.96 -1.02
N CYS A 47 -5.32 -4.88 -1.18
CA CYS A 47 -4.70 -3.87 -2.04
C CYS A 47 -5.11 -4.08 -3.51
N ALA A 48 -5.03 -5.33 -3.99
CA ALA A 48 -5.38 -5.70 -5.36
C ALA A 48 -6.82 -5.31 -5.72
N LEU A 49 -7.79 -5.81 -4.94
CA LEU A 49 -9.22 -5.62 -5.19
C LEU A 49 -9.70 -4.24 -4.74
N GLY A 50 -9.04 -3.64 -3.75
CA GLY A 50 -9.42 -2.36 -3.17
C GLY A 50 -9.08 -1.17 -4.05
N TRP A 51 -7.92 -1.19 -4.73
CA TRP A 51 -7.53 -0.11 -5.64
C TRP A 51 -6.56 -0.48 -6.76
N GLU A 52 -5.62 -1.41 -6.56
CA GLU A 52 -4.53 -1.61 -7.53
C GLU A 52 -4.99 -2.08 -8.91
N LEU A 53 -5.97 -2.98 -8.97
CA LEU A 53 -6.56 -3.40 -10.25
C LEU A 53 -7.25 -2.23 -10.96
N TRP A 54 -8.05 -1.47 -10.21
CA TRP A 54 -8.82 -0.34 -10.72
C TRP A 54 -7.90 0.77 -11.24
N PHE A 55 -6.88 1.14 -10.47
CA PHE A 55 -5.90 2.14 -10.85
C PHE A 55 -5.02 1.68 -12.01
N THR A 56 -4.68 0.38 -12.06
CA THR A 56 -3.87 -0.17 -13.15
C THR A 56 -4.62 -0.16 -14.48
N TYR A 57 -5.88 -0.60 -14.49
CA TYR A 57 -6.65 -0.74 -15.71
C TYR A 57 -7.50 0.47 -16.09
N GLY A 58 -7.75 1.41 -15.18
CA GLY A 58 -8.59 2.57 -15.47
C GLY A 58 -10.06 2.18 -15.68
N TRP A 59 -10.60 1.21 -14.93
CA TRP A 59 -11.89 0.59 -15.27
C TRP A 59 -13.09 1.55 -15.19
N ILE A 60 -13.08 2.52 -14.28
CA ILE A 60 -14.20 3.45 -14.08
C ILE A 60 -13.66 4.86 -13.95
N ASP A 61 -13.97 5.70 -14.94
CA ASP A 61 -13.67 7.14 -14.98
C ASP A 61 -12.19 7.50 -14.76
N GLY A 62 -11.25 6.61 -15.10
CA GLY A 62 -9.82 6.87 -14.99
C GLY A 62 -9.01 6.32 -16.15
N ASP A 63 -7.77 6.80 -16.25
CA ASP A 63 -6.85 6.36 -17.28
C ASP A 63 -6.11 5.09 -16.85
N ASN A 64 -5.95 4.16 -17.79
CA ASN A 64 -5.09 3.01 -17.56
C ASN A 64 -3.63 3.45 -17.34
N VAL A 65 -2.86 2.62 -16.63
CA VAL A 65 -1.49 2.97 -16.23
C VAL A 65 -0.56 3.23 -17.41
N ASN A 66 -0.81 2.63 -18.58
CA ASN A 66 0.02 2.83 -19.76
C ASN A 66 -0.17 4.22 -20.37
N ILE A 67 -1.37 4.80 -20.29
CA ILE A 67 -1.63 6.19 -20.70
C ILE A 67 -0.99 7.15 -19.71
N ARG A 68 -0.99 6.81 -18.41
CA ARG A 68 -0.50 7.68 -17.35
C ARG A 68 1.03 7.73 -17.25
N ARG A 69 1.81 6.89 -17.94
CA ARG A 69 3.28 6.86 -17.80
C ARG A 69 3.99 6.73 -19.14
N ALA A 70 5.30 6.98 -19.14
CA ALA A 70 6.12 6.83 -20.33
C ALA A 70 6.16 5.36 -20.83
N ASP A 71 6.22 5.16 -22.15
CA ASP A 71 6.20 3.84 -22.79
C ASP A 71 7.28 2.88 -22.26
N ILE A 72 8.47 3.41 -21.97
CA ILE A 72 9.57 2.60 -21.42
C ILE A 72 9.22 2.02 -20.04
N LEU A 73 8.45 2.73 -19.21
CA LEU A 73 7.97 2.20 -17.93
C LEU A 73 6.91 1.12 -18.15
N SER A 74 6.06 1.29 -19.17
CA SER A 74 5.06 0.31 -19.57
C SER A 74 5.68 -0.98 -20.12
N PHE A 75 6.86 -0.87 -20.75
CA PHE A 75 7.66 -2.02 -21.15
C PHE A 75 8.31 -2.73 -19.95
N MET A 76 8.91 -1.99 -19.03
CA MET A 76 9.64 -2.55 -17.87
C MET A 76 8.74 -3.10 -16.76
N ILE A 77 7.55 -2.52 -16.59
CA ILE A 77 6.52 -2.95 -15.65
C ILE A 77 5.22 -3.13 -16.44
N PRO A 78 5.02 -4.26 -17.14
CA PRO A 78 3.82 -4.48 -17.92
C PRO A 78 2.56 -4.29 -17.09
N MET A 79 1.53 -3.66 -17.66
CA MET A 79 0.26 -3.37 -17.00
C MET A 79 -0.33 -4.59 -16.27
N HIS A 80 -0.29 -5.77 -16.88
CA HIS A 80 -0.82 -7.01 -16.31
C HIS A 80 -0.05 -7.54 -15.09
N ILE A 81 1.15 -6.99 -14.83
CA ILE A 81 2.00 -7.31 -13.67
C ILE A 81 2.00 -6.14 -12.67
N ASN A 82 1.74 -4.91 -13.12
CA ASN A 82 1.78 -3.69 -12.33
C ASN A 82 0.94 -3.78 -11.05
N TRP A 83 -0.34 -4.16 -11.18
CA TRP A 83 -1.25 -4.28 -10.03
C TRP A 83 -0.72 -5.28 -8.99
N LEU A 84 -0.10 -6.37 -9.43
CA LEU A 84 0.43 -7.41 -8.55
C LEU A 84 1.67 -6.91 -7.80
N LEU A 85 2.60 -6.26 -8.49
CA LEU A 85 3.82 -5.71 -7.88
C LEU A 85 3.48 -4.64 -6.84
N ASN A 86 2.58 -3.70 -7.15
CA ASN A 86 2.16 -2.69 -6.18
C ASN A 86 1.41 -3.34 -5.00
N SER A 87 0.51 -4.29 -5.23
CA SER A 87 -0.18 -4.99 -4.14
C SER A 87 0.78 -5.73 -3.20
N LEU A 88 1.83 -6.34 -3.75
CA LEU A 88 2.89 -6.99 -2.97
C LEU A 88 3.71 -5.97 -2.16
N ALA A 89 4.07 -4.85 -2.78
CA ALA A 89 4.79 -3.77 -2.12
C ALA A 89 3.97 -3.16 -0.97
N ASP A 90 2.69 -2.91 -1.20
CA ASP A 90 1.78 -2.33 -0.23
C ASP A 90 1.54 -3.26 0.96
N ALA A 91 1.26 -4.53 0.70
CA ALA A 91 1.10 -5.52 1.76
C ALA A 91 2.39 -5.73 2.56
N GLY A 92 3.54 -5.78 1.88
CA GLY A 92 4.81 -6.10 2.52
C GLY A 92 5.45 -4.89 3.22
N THR A 93 5.77 -3.88 2.44
CA THR A 93 6.52 -2.72 2.89
C THR A 93 5.66 -1.79 3.73
N ILE A 94 4.40 -1.55 3.35
CA ILE A 94 3.56 -0.57 4.05
C ILE A 94 2.82 -1.24 5.21
N CYS A 95 2.06 -2.31 4.97
CA CYS A 95 1.27 -2.94 6.03
C CYS A 95 2.20 -3.62 7.07
N PHE A 96 3.06 -4.54 6.64
CA PHE A 96 3.96 -5.25 7.57
C PHE A 96 5.12 -4.39 8.06
N GLY A 97 5.74 -3.59 7.20
CA GLY A 97 6.77 -2.65 7.62
C GLY A 97 6.23 -1.60 8.59
N GLY A 98 5.06 -1.02 8.31
CA GLY A 98 4.38 -0.08 9.19
C GLY A 98 3.97 -0.71 10.53
N LEU A 99 3.48 -1.95 10.52
CA LEU A 99 3.17 -2.69 11.74
C LEU A 99 4.42 -2.96 12.59
N TYR A 100 5.53 -3.33 11.95
CA TYR A 100 6.81 -3.54 12.63
C TYR A 100 7.32 -2.24 13.27
N ILE A 101 7.33 -1.13 12.52
CA ILE A 101 7.76 0.18 13.02
C ILE A 101 6.86 0.61 14.19
N THR A 102 5.55 0.47 14.04
CA THR A 102 4.58 0.79 15.11
C THR A 102 4.85 -0.04 16.36
N TRP A 103 5.06 -1.35 16.21
CA TRP A 103 5.41 -2.22 17.34
C TRP A 103 6.71 -1.79 18.02
N ARG A 104 7.71 -1.34 17.26
CA ARG A 104 8.97 -0.80 17.81
C ARG A 104 8.75 0.51 18.57
N ILE A 105 7.96 1.45 18.04
CA ILE A 105 7.61 2.72 18.69
C ILE A 105 6.83 2.46 19.98
N MET A 106 5.91 1.49 19.95
CA MET A 106 5.12 1.04 21.10
C MET A 106 5.94 0.18 22.08
N LYS A 107 7.27 0.28 22.06
CA LYS A 107 8.22 -0.42 22.96
C LYS A 107 8.00 -1.93 23.00
N LYS A 108 7.69 -2.52 21.85
CA LYS A 108 7.42 -3.95 21.67
C LYS A 108 6.22 -4.48 22.47
N ASN A 109 5.25 -3.63 22.80
CA ASN A 109 4.05 -4.05 23.50
C ASN A 109 3.18 -4.98 22.64
N SER A 110 3.16 -6.28 22.96
CA SER A 110 2.39 -7.28 22.20
C SER A 110 0.87 -7.08 22.29
N LYS A 111 0.35 -6.35 23.30
CA LYS A 111 -1.09 -6.12 23.45
C LYS A 111 -1.71 -5.43 22.23
N ILE A 112 -0.92 -4.66 21.47
CA ILE A 112 -1.40 -3.98 20.26
C ILE A 112 -1.95 -4.95 19.21
N PHE A 113 -1.51 -6.22 19.23
CA PHE A 113 -1.98 -7.24 18.29
C PHE A 113 -3.27 -7.95 18.70
N TYR A 114 -3.78 -7.72 19.92
CA TYR A 114 -4.92 -8.45 20.49
C TYR A 114 -6.12 -7.56 20.82
N GLN A 115 -5.89 -6.26 20.98
CA GLN A 115 -6.93 -5.30 21.33
C GLN A 115 -6.69 -3.98 20.60
N TRP A 116 -7.79 -3.29 20.30
CA TRP A 116 -7.72 -1.99 19.66
C TRP A 116 -7.01 -0.98 20.56
N ASN A 117 -5.99 -0.32 20.01
CA ASN A 117 -5.27 0.75 20.67
C ASN A 117 -5.22 1.97 19.76
N TRP A 118 -5.80 3.09 20.22
CA TRP A 118 -5.85 4.32 19.44
C TRP A 118 -4.48 4.88 19.07
N SER A 119 -3.50 4.80 19.97
CA SER A 119 -2.13 5.24 19.66
C SER A 119 -1.51 4.39 18.55
N CYS A 120 -1.67 3.06 18.62
CA CYS A 120 -1.22 2.15 17.57
C CYS A 120 -1.90 2.47 16.22
N PHE A 121 -3.21 2.69 16.22
CA PHE A 121 -3.97 3.09 15.04
C PHE A 121 -3.43 4.39 14.42
N PHE A 122 -3.28 5.46 15.21
CA PHE A 122 -2.80 6.75 14.68
C PHE A 122 -1.36 6.70 14.18
N ILE A 123 -0.48 5.92 14.83
CA ILE A 123 0.90 5.71 14.35
C ILE A 123 0.88 4.97 13.02
N LEU A 124 0.09 3.89 12.90
CA LEU A 124 -0.06 3.16 11.64
C LEU A 124 -0.61 4.06 10.53
N LEU A 125 -1.63 4.86 10.84
CA LEU A 125 -2.26 5.77 9.88
C LEU A 125 -1.26 6.82 9.39
N LEU A 126 -0.50 7.40 10.32
CA LEU A 126 0.56 8.36 10.00
C LEU A 126 1.61 7.72 9.08
N ILE A 127 2.04 6.50 9.37
CA ILE A 127 3.02 5.78 8.54
C ILE A 127 2.46 5.50 7.14
N SER A 128 1.25 4.94 7.05
CA SER A 128 0.61 4.61 5.77
C SER A 128 0.43 5.83 4.88
N VAL A 129 -0.14 6.91 5.41
CA VAL A 129 -0.38 8.14 4.64
C VAL A 129 0.95 8.83 4.28
N SER A 130 1.89 8.94 5.23
CA SER A 130 3.19 9.59 4.95
C SER A 130 4.01 8.83 3.92
N GLN A 131 3.98 7.49 3.97
CA GLN A 131 4.68 6.66 2.99
C GLN A 131 4.03 6.82 1.60
N ASN A 132 2.70 6.87 1.52
CA ASN A 132 2.00 7.05 0.24
C ASN A 132 2.30 8.43 -0.38
N ILE A 133 2.31 9.49 0.43
CA ILE A 133 2.74 10.83 0.01
C ILE A 133 4.18 10.78 -0.51
N PHE A 134 5.09 10.08 0.17
CA PHE A 134 6.47 9.93 -0.29
C PHE A 134 6.54 9.21 -1.65
N VAL A 135 5.80 8.11 -1.83
CA VAL A 135 5.75 7.39 -3.10
C VAL A 135 5.21 8.26 -4.22
N GLU A 136 4.11 8.98 -3.98
CA GLU A 136 3.50 9.89 -4.94
C GLU A 136 4.47 11.00 -5.35
N VAL A 137 5.11 11.66 -4.40
CA VAL A 137 6.03 12.76 -4.70
C VAL A 137 7.31 12.25 -5.36
N PHE A 138 7.92 11.16 -4.91
CA PHE A 138 9.28 10.79 -5.34
C PHE A 138 9.35 9.70 -6.42
N LEU A 139 8.32 8.86 -6.54
CA LEU A 139 8.30 7.73 -7.48
C LEU A 139 7.22 7.91 -8.55
N TYR A 140 6.01 8.32 -8.16
CA TYR A 140 4.85 8.33 -9.06
C TYR A 140 4.40 9.71 -9.51
N TYR A 141 5.22 10.75 -9.32
CA TYR A 141 4.88 12.11 -9.74
C TYR A 141 4.42 12.15 -11.20
N ASP A 142 5.20 11.57 -12.10
CA ASP A 142 4.83 11.54 -13.52
C ASP A 142 3.61 10.68 -13.80
N GLN A 143 3.21 9.75 -12.93
CA GLN A 143 2.06 8.86 -13.14
C GLN A 143 0.75 9.38 -12.52
N LEU A 144 0.86 10.30 -11.56
CA LEU A 144 -0.22 10.82 -10.73
C LEU A 144 -0.32 12.35 -10.82
N SER A 145 0.34 12.95 -11.81
CA SER A 145 0.31 14.39 -12.06
C SER A 145 -1.04 14.88 -12.62
N ALA A 146 -1.23 16.19 -12.59
CA ALA A 146 -2.41 16.83 -13.13
C ALA A 146 -2.68 16.39 -14.59
N GLY A 147 -3.94 16.03 -14.87
CA GLY A 147 -4.36 15.52 -16.18
C GLY A 147 -4.26 13.99 -16.34
N LYS A 148 -3.90 13.25 -15.29
CA LYS A 148 -3.82 11.77 -15.29
C LYS A 148 -4.80 11.20 -14.28
N ALA A 149 -6.04 10.98 -14.71
CA ALA A 149 -7.12 10.62 -13.79
C ALA A 149 -6.93 9.20 -13.25
N LEU A 150 -7.00 9.03 -11.91
CA LEU A 150 -7.10 7.70 -11.30
C LEU A 150 -8.53 7.21 -11.32
N SER A 151 -8.70 5.92 -11.62
CA SER A 151 -10.01 5.25 -11.60
C SER A 151 -10.68 5.36 -10.24
N TRP A 152 -12.01 5.35 -10.24
CA TRP A 152 -12.77 4.95 -9.07
C TRP A 152 -12.34 3.55 -8.60
N ALA A 153 -12.38 3.31 -7.29
CA ALA A 153 -12.12 1.99 -6.72
C ALA A 153 -12.90 1.77 -5.40
N PRO A 154 -13.09 0.51 -4.94
CA PRO A 154 -13.79 0.21 -3.69
C PRO A 154 -13.22 0.94 -2.46
N LEU A 155 -11.89 1.06 -2.36
CA LEU A 155 -11.22 1.82 -1.29
C LEU A 155 -10.83 3.24 -1.71
N SER A 156 -11.28 3.70 -2.87
CA SER A 156 -11.25 5.12 -3.28
C SER A 156 -12.61 5.51 -3.91
N PRO A 157 -13.71 5.45 -3.12
CA PRO A 157 -15.07 5.43 -3.64
C PRO A 157 -15.55 6.78 -4.17
N LEU A 158 -14.85 7.86 -3.86
CA LEU A 158 -15.15 9.19 -4.42
C LEU A 158 -14.61 9.34 -5.84
N GLY A 159 -13.66 8.48 -6.24
CA GLY A 159 -13.04 8.48 -7.56
C GLY A 159 -12.48 9.86 -7.95
N PRO A 160 -12.37 10.12 -9.26
CA PRO A 160 -11.93 11.42 -9.77
C PRO A 160 -12.96 12.54 -9.52
N SER A 161 -14.22 12.22 -9.23
CA SER A 161 -15.31 13.19 -9.02
C SER A 161 -15.05 14.15 -7.85
N ILE A 162 -14.39 13.68 -6.78
CA ILE A 162 -13.97 14.51 -5.64
C ILE A 162 -12.49 14.28 -5.39
N ASN A 163 -11.66 14.94 -6.19
CA ASN A 163 -10.22 14.85 -6.09
C ASN A 163 -9.53 16.23 -5.97
N PRO A 164 -9.77 16.97 -4.86
CA PRO A 164 -9.08 18.24 -4.64
C PRO A 164 -7.57 18.02 -4.47
N VAL A 165 -6.80 19.04 -4.86
CA VAL A 165 -5.38 19.14 -4.51
C VAL A 165 -5.29 19.43 -3.02
N LEU A 166 -4.54 18.60 -2.28
CA LEU A 166 -4.30 18.80 -0.85
C LEU A 166 -3.22 19.86 -0.64
N PHE A 167 -2.07 19.70 -1.30
CA PHE A 167 -0.94 20.63 -1.28
C PHE A 167 0.04 20.28 -2.40
N SER A 168 1.06 21.11 -2.60
CA SER A 168 2.10 20.93 -3.60
C SER A 168 3.51 21.05 -3.00
N ILE A 169 4.43 20.19 -3.41
CA ILE A 169 5.85 20.22 -3.02
C ILE A 169 6.70 20.31 -4.29
N ASN A 170 7.44 21.40 -4.50
CA ASN A 170 8.31 21.60 -5.67
C ASN A 170 7.57 21.30 -7.00
N ASP A 171 6.42 21.92 -7.20
CA ASP A 171 5.51 21.72 -8.35
C ASP A 171 4.87 20.32 -8.46
N ARG A 172 5.10 19.44 -7.46
CA ARG A 172 4.46 18.12 -7.37
C ARG A 172 3.17 18.21 -6.57
N THR A 173 2.03 18.07 -7.25
CA THR A 173 0.69 18.12 -6.64
C THR A 173 0.35 16.81 -5.96
N ILE A 174 -0.18 16.88 -4.74
CA ILE A 174 -0.69 15.73 -4.02
C ILE A 174 -2.21 15.77 -4.02
N PHE A 175 -2.81 14.68 -4.45
CA PHE A 175 -4.25 14.56 -4.64
C PHE A 175 -4.92 13.82 -3.48
N PHE A 176 -6.12 14.28 -3.09
CA PHE A 176 -6.86 13.65 -2.00
C PHE A 176 -7.18 12.18 -2.31
N GLN A 177 -7.63 11.88 -3.53
CA GLN A 177 -8.01 10.54 -3.98
C GLN A 177 -6.89 9.51 -3.77
N ASN A 178 -5.63 9.93 -3.89
CA ASN A 178 -4.46 9.07 -3.74
C ASN A 178 -4.26 8.62 -2.28
N GLN A 179 -4.76 9.38 -1.31
CA GLN A 179 -4.65 9.06 0.13
C GLN A 179 -5.82 8.23 0.65
N VAL A 180 -6.98 8.28 -0.02
CA VAL A 180 -8.22 7.62 0.41
C VAL A 180 -8.05 6.11 0.63
N PRO A 181 -7.35 5.34 -0.24
CA PRO A 181 -7.09 3.93 0.01
C PRO A 181 -6.48 3.66 1.38
N TRP A 182 -5.52 4.47 1.81
CA TRP A 182 -4.85 4.29 3.09
C TRP A 182 -5.71 4.70 4.28
N LEU A 183 -6.57 5.72 4.13
CA LEU A 183 -7.53 6.10 5.16
C LEU A 183 -8.49 4.95 5.50
N PHE A 184 -8.87 4.14 4.51
CA PHE A 184 -9.71 2.95 4.74
C PHE A 184 -8.88 1.69 5.05
N MET A 185 -7.77 1.47 4.36
CA MET A 185 -6.95 0.28 4.51
C MET A 185 -6.36 0.19 5.91
N THR A 186 -5.88 1.29 6.50
CA THR A 186 -5.27 1.25 7.83
C THR A 186 -6.20 0.71 8.93
N PRO A 187 -7.44 1.22 9.13
CA PRO A 187 -8.33 0.66 10.14
C PRO A 187 -8.75 -0.78 9.82
N ILE A 188 -8.99 -1.13 8.54
CA ILE A 188 -9.32 -2.49 8.12
C ILE A 188 -8.17 -3.45 8.46
N PHE A 189 -6.95 -3.11 8.07
CA PHE A 189 -5.76 -3.90 8.33
C PHE A 189 -5.53 -4.10 9.83
N TYR A 190 -5.62 -3.03 10.62
CA TYR A 190 -5.40 -3.13 12.06
C TYR A 190 -6.47 -4.02 12.74
N PHE A 191 -7.73 -3.87 12.34
CA PHE A 191 -8.82 -4.72 12.79
C PHE A 191 -8.61 -6.20 12.42
N LEU A 192 -8.13 -6.49 11.20
CA LEU A 192 -7.84 -7.85 10.75
C LEU A 192 -6.71 -8.49 11.56
N VAL A 193 -5.65 -7.74 11.85
CA VAL A 193 -4.55 -8.20 12.71
C VAL A 193 -5.08 -8.60 14.08
N ILE A 194 -5.92 -7.76 14.69
CA ILE A 194 -6.52 -8.04 16.00
C ILE A 194 -7.44 -9.28 15.93
N SER A 195 -8.38 -9.29 14.98
CA SER A 195 -9.38 -10.36 14.86
C SER A 195 -8.76 -11.74 14.61
N CYS A 196 -7.66 -11.80 13.85
CA CYS A 196 -6.93 -13.04 13.61
C CYS A 196 -6.22 -13.58 14.87
N ASN A 197 -5.88 -12.69 15.81
CA ASN A 197 -5.23 -13.03 17.07
C ASN A 197 -6.23 -13.35 18.19
N SER A 198 -7.29 -12.56 18.35
CA SER A 198 -8.29 -12.75 19.42
C SER A 198 -8.99 -14.11 19.32
N ASN A 199 -9.24 -14.60 18.09
CA ASN A 199 -9.82 -15.92 17.86
C ASN A 199 -8.92 -17.12 18.26
N LYS A 200 -7.63 -16.88 18.55
CA LYS A 200 -6.69 -17.91 18.99
C LYS A 200 -6.56 -18.00 20.51
N ASP A 201 -6.79 -16.91 21.24
CA ASP A 201 -6.79 -16.92 22.71
C ASP A 201 -8.05 -17.56 23.29
N SER A 202 -9.19 -17.51 22.58
CA SER A 202 -10.43 -18.18 23.00
C SER A 202 -10.45 -19.71 22.78
N LYS A 203 -9.36 -20.28 22.25
CA LYS A 203 -9.20 -21.72 21.96
C LYS A 203 -8.09 -22.38 22.79
N LYS A 204 -7.57 -21.70 23.81
CA LYS A 204 -6.69 -22.26 24.84
C LYS A 204 -7.42 -22.28 26.18
#